data_AF-A0A963WEL9-F1
#
_entry.id   AF-A0A963WEL9-F1
#
_cell.length_a   1.000
_cell.length_b   1.000
_cell.length_c   1.000
_cell.angle_alpha   90.00
_cell.angle_beta   90.00
_cell.angle_gamma   90.00
#
_symmetry.space_group_name_H-M   'P 1'
#
loop_
_entity.id
_entity.type
_entity.pdbx_description
1 polymer ?
#
loop_
_entity_poly.entity_id
_entity_poly.type
_entity_poly.pdbx_seq_one_letter_code
_entity_poly.pdbx_strand_id
1 'polypeptide(L)'
;MAEPASAPAEATDCDVGIVGGGLAGLTLALQLRQAHPALRIRVLERRNGPAPEAAHKVGESTVEIGAHYFAQVLGLRQHLESAHLKKFGFRFFFNDGADNLALCPELGPSQYLSVP
;
A
#
# COMPACT_ATOMS: atom_id res chain seq x y z
N MET A 1 26.86 -30.64 -29.79
CA MET A 1 25.89 -30.30 -28.72
C MET A 1 25.59 -28.82 -28.89
N ALA A 2 24.45 -28.50 -29.53
CA ALA A 2 24.11 -27.11 -29.87
C ALA A 2 23.57 -26.41 -28.63
N GLU A 3 24.09 -25.22 -28.31
CA GLU A 3 23.45 -24.33 -27.34
C GLU A 3 22.04 -23.99 -27.82
N PRO A 4 21.04 -23.94 -26.92
CA PRO A 4 19.74 -23.44 -27.30
C PRO A 4 19.90 -21.97 -27.67
N ALA A 5 19.54 -21.63 -28.91
CA ALA A 5 19.49 -20.25 -29.36
C ALA A 5 18.65 -19.44 -28.38
N SER A 6 19.25 -18.39 -27.79
CA SER A 6 18.55 -17.46 -26.94
C SER A 6 17.35 -16.92 -27.72
N ALA A 7 16.14 -17.10 -27.18
CA ALA A 7 14.95 -16.45 -27.71
C ALA A 7 15.26 -14.96 -27.92
N PRO A 8 14.85 -14.35 -29.04
CA PRO A 8 15.12 -12.95 -29.28
C PRO A 8 14.57 -12.17 -28.08
N ALA A 9 15.44 -11.40 -27.42
CA ALA A 9 15.02 -10.52 -26.34
C ALA A 9 14.01 -9.54 -26.96
N GLU A 10 12.71 -9.77 -26.74
CA GLU A 10 11.68 -8.81 -27.13
C GLU A 10 12.09 -7.46 -26.54
N ALA A 11 12.29 -6.47 -27.41
CA ALA A 11 12.72 -5.14 -27.00
C ALA A 11 11.79 -4.65 -25.88
N THR A 12 12.35 -4.61 -24.67
CA THR A 12 11.77 -4.21 -23.40
C THR A 12 11.59 -2.70 -23.35
N ASP A 13 10.95 -2.15 -24.37
CA ASP A 13 10.94 -0.71 -24.56
C ASP A 13 9.91 -0.09 -23.60
N CYS A 14 10.44 0.53 -22.55
CA CYS A 14 9.70 1.26 -21.54
C CYS A 14 10.55 2.45 -21.10
N ASP A 15 9.90 3.55 -20.77
CA ASP A 15 10.60 4.75 -20.29
C ASP A 15 10.91 4.60 -18.79
N VAL A 16 10.08 3.84 -18.07
CA VAL A 16 10.24 3.54 -16.65
C VAL A 16 9.96 2.05 -16.37
N GLY A 17 10.96 1.35 -15.83
CA GLY A 17 10.82 0.01 -15.27
C GLY A 17 10.70 0.05 -13.75
N ILE A 18 9.62 -0.51 -13.19
CA ILE A 18 9.39 -0.64 -11.74
C ILE A 18 9.51 -2.11 -11.37
N VAL A 19 10.49 -2.45 -10.54
CA VAL A 19 10.70 -3.83 -10.07
C VAL A 19 10.01 -4.01 -8.72
N GLY A 20 8.83 -4.63 -8.73
CA GLY A 20 8.00 -4.94 -7.57
C GLY A 20 6.56 -4.42 -7.74
N GLY A 21 5.60 -5.33 -7.82
CA GLY A 21 4.15 -5.06 -7.86
C GLY A 21 3.51 -4.98 -6.46
N GLY A 22 4.26 -4.47 -5.48
CA GLY A 22 3.75 -4.19 -4.13
C GLY A 22 3.05 -2.83 -4.06
N LEU A 23 2.61 -2.46 -2.86
CA LEU A 23 1.97 -1.16 -2.61
C LEU A 23 2.82 -0.01 -3.17
N ALA A 24 4.10 0.06 -2.79
CA ALA A 24 5.01 1.11 -3.24
C ALA A 24 5.16 1.20 -4.77
N GLY A 25 5.36 0.06 -5.44
CA GLY A 25 5.57 0.05 -6.89
C GLY A 25 4.29 0.37 -7.68
N LEU A 26 3.14 -0.15 -7.23
CA LEU A 26 1.85 0.14 -7.86
C LEU A 26 1.41 1.59 -7.63
N THR A 27 1.63 2.14 -6.44
CA THR A 27 1.30 3.54 -6.15
C THR A 27 2.20 4.49 -6.93
N LEU A 28 3.49 4.17 -7.07
CA LEU A 28 4.40 4.92 -7.94
C LEU A 28 3.96 4.86 -9.40
N ALA A 29 3.59 3.68 -9.90
CA ALA A 29 3.10 3.52 -11.27
C ALA A 29 1.83 4.35 -11.53
N LEU A 30 0.88 4.36 -10.59
CA LEU A 30 -0.33 5.18 -10.67
C LEU A 30 0.01 6.67 -10.71
N GLN A 31 0.86 7.14 -9.80
CA GLN A 31 1.23 8.55 -9.73
C GLN A 31 1.98 9.02 -10.99
N LEU A 32 2.91 8.22 -11.50
CA LEU A 32 3.63 8.52 -12.75
C LEU A 32 2.68 8.56 -13.94
N ARG A 33 1.71 7.64 -14.01
CA ARG A 33 0.70 7.62 -15.07
C ARG A 33 -0.17 8.88 -15.05
N GLN A 34 -0.53 9.38 -13.87
CA GLN A 34 -1.31 10.62 -13.71
C GLN A 34 -0.50 11.85 -14.11
N ALA A 35 0.75 11.96 -13.66
CA ALA A 35 1.61 13.11 -13.93
C ALA A 35 2.11 13.15 -15.38
N HIS A 36 2.38 11.98 -15.98
CA HIS A 36 2.94 11.87 -17.32
C HIS A 36 2.25 10.75 -18.11
N PRO A 37 1.06 11.03 -18.69
CA PRO A 37 0.27 10.02 -19.39
C PRO A 37 0.99 9.32 -20.55
N ALA A 38 1.96 9.99 -21.17
CA ALA A 38 2.76 9.47 -22.28
C ALA A 38 3.81 8.42 -21.87
N LEU A 39 4.21 8.34 -20.60
CA LEU A 39 5.26 7.41 -20.17
C LEU A 39 4.83 5.95 -20.36
N ARG A 40 5.69 5.15 -20.98
CA ARG A 40 5.53 3.70 -21.06
C ARG A 40 6.11 3.10 -19.79
N ILE A 41 5.25 2.85 -18.81
CA ILE A 41 5.61 2.31 -17.50
C ILE A 41 5.43 0.79 -17.53
N ARG A 42 6.46 0.03 -17.15
CA ARG A 42 6.42 -1.43 -17.00
C ARG A 42 6.66 -1.81 -15.55
N VAL A 43 5.69 -2.51 -14.93
CA VAL A 43 5.83 -3.06 -13.58
C VAL A 43 6.15 -4.55 -13.69
N LEU A 44 7.27 -4.97 -13.10
CA LEU A 44 7.72 -6.36 -13.06
C LEU A 44 7.47 -6.92 -11.66
N GLU A 45 6.78 -8.05 -11.56
CA GLU A 45 6.46 -8.69 -10.29
C GLU A 45 6.78 -10.18 -10.38
N ARG A 46 7.40 -10.73 -9.32
CA ARG A 46 7.79 -12.14 -9.26
C ARG A 46 6.58 -13.06 -9.06
N ARG A 47 5.55 -12.58 -8.36
CA ARG A 47 4.33 -13.35 -8.10
C ARG A 47 3.59 -13.65 -9.40
N ASN A 48 3.17 -14.92 -9.54
CA ASN A 48 2.33 -15.37 -10.65
C ASN A 48 0.86 -15.04 -10.32
N GLY A 49 0.38 -13.89 -10.79
CA GLY A 49 -1.01 -13.44 -10.62
C GLY A 49 -1.20 -12.34 -9.58
N PRO A 50 -2.47 -11.99 -9.25
CA PRO A 50 -2.79 -10.94 -8.28
C PRO A 50 -2.19 -11.20 -6.90
N ALA A 51 -2.00 -10.13 -6.13
CA ALA A 51 -1.68 -10.29 -4.72
C ALA A 51 -2.84 -11.03 -4.01
N PRO A 52 -2.56 -12.04 -3.17
CA PRO A 52 -3.59 -12.64 -2.34
C PRO A 52 -4.27 -11.56 -1.49
N GLU A 53 -5.60 -11.63 -1.37
CA GLU A 53 -6.43 -10.70 -0.60
C GLU A 53 -6.00 -10.66 0.87
N ALA A 54 -5.64 -11.82 1.41
CA ALA A 54 -5.01 -12.00 2.72
C ALA A 54 -3.55 -12.48 2.55
N ALA A 55 -2.74 -11.77 1.76
CA ALA A 55 -1.30 -11.88 1.94
C ALA A 55 -0.97 -11.13 3.21
N HIS A 56 -0.51 -11.81 4.27
CA HIS A 56 0.04 -11.24 5.50
C HIS A 56 1.20 -10.26 5.23
N LYS A 57 0.92 -9.13 4.57
CA LYS A 57 1.84 -8.03 4.38
C LYS A 57 1.65 -7.14 5.59
N VAL A 58 2.66 -7.17 6.47
CA VAL A 58 2.77 -6.24 7.60
C VAL A 58 2.67 -4.81 7.06
N GLY A 59 1.81 -3.98 7.65
CA GLY A 59 1.58 -2.60 7.21
C GLY A 59 0.15 -2.25 6.79
N GLU A 60 -0.86 -2.94 7.32
CA GLU A 60 -2.29 -2.68 7.02
C GLU A 60 -2.79 -1.34 7.57
N SER A 61 -2.13 -0.83 8.61
CA SER A 61 -2.49 0.42 9.24
C SER A 61 -1.71 1.58 8.63
N THR A 62 -2.42 2.61 8.16
CA THR A 62 -1.81 3.85 7.68
C THR A 62 -1.99 5.00 8.69
N VAL A 63 -1.30 6.10 8.44
CA VAL A 63 -1.44 7.39 9.15
C VAL A 63 -2.08 8.42 8.21
N GLU A 64 -2.50 9.57 8.74
CA GLU A 64 -3.25 10.58 7.99
C GLU A 64 -2.57 10.99 6.67
N ILE A 65 -1.26 11.19 6.68
CA ILE A 65 -0.51 11.55 5.47
C ILE A 65 -0.55 10.45 4.40
N GLY A 66 -0.53 9.18 4.80
CA GLY A 66 -0.64 8.05 3.88
C GLY A 66 -2.07 7.92 3.34
N ALA A 67 -3.08 8.12 4.19
CA ALA A 67 -4.48 8.17 3.76
C ALA A 67 -4.73 9.31 2.77
N HIS A 68 -4.16 10.50 3.03
CA HIS A 68 -4.22 11.65 2.12
C HIS A 68 -3.58 11.32 0.77
N TYR A 69 -2.37 10.72 0.76
CA TYR A 69 -1.71 10.31 -0.48
C TYR A 69 -2.58 9.38 -1.32
N PHE A 70 -3.14 8.33 -0.72
CA PHE A 70 -4.01 7.41 -1.45
C PHE A 70 -5.31 8.09 -1.93
N ALA A 71 -5.98 8.86 -1.07
CA ALA A 71 -7.27 9.45 -1.36
C ALA A 71 -7.19 10.58 -2.39
N GLN A 72 -6.22 11.49 -2.23
CA GLN A 72 -6.17 12.78 -2.91
C GLN A 72 -5.17 12.80 -4.06
N VAL A 73 -3.98 12.23 -3.83
CA VAL A 73 -2.93 12.21 -4.86
C VAL A 73 -3.21 11.09 -5.85
N LEU A 74 -3.52 9.88 -5.38
CA LEU A 74 -3.80 8.75 -6.28
C LEU A 74 -5.27 8.64 -6.70
N GLY A 75 -6.18 9.39 -6.08
CA GLY A 75 -7.60 9.38 -6.41
C GLY A 75 -8.37 8.14 -5.93
N LEU A 76 -7.87 7.44 -4.90
CA LEU A 76 -8.44 6.17 -4.40
C LEU A 76 -9.47 6.36 -3.27
N ARG A 77 -10.02 7.57 -3.07
CA ARG A 77 -10.96 7.87 -1.97
C ARG A 77 -12.12 6.86 -1.90
N GLN A 78 -12.80 6.61 -3.01
CA GLN A 78 -13.97 5.72 -3.03
C GLN A 78 -13.60 4.28 -2.60
N HIS A 79 -12.41 3.81 -2.97
CA HIS A 79 -11.96 2.48 -2.57
C HIS A 79 -11.67 2.43 -1.07
N LEU A 80 -11.02 3.46 -0.51
CA LEU A 80 -10.78 3.56 0.93
C LEU A 80 -12.09 3.58 1.73
N GLU A 81 -13.10 4.30 1.25
CA GLU A 81 -14.39 4.43 1.95
C GLU A 81 -15.27 3.17 1.85
N SER A 82 -15.15 2.39 0.77
CA SER A 82 -15.98 1.20 0.55
C SER A 82 -15.34 -0.11 1.00
N ALA A 83 -14.01 -0.19 1.04
CA ALA A 83 -13.27 -1.43 1.30
C ALA A 83 -12.38 -1.39 2.56
N HIS A 84 -12.25 -0.25 3.24
CA HIS A 84 -11.40 -0.12 4.42
C HIS A 84 -12.10 0.54 5.62
N LEU A 85 -11.64 0.19 6.82
CA LEU A 85 -12.10 0.80 8.07
C LEU A 85 -11.35 2.10 8.34
N LYS A 86 -12.07 3.12 8.81
CA LYS A 86 -11.45 4.36 9.31
C LYS A 86 -10.69 4.06 10.61
N LYS A 87 -9.41 4.46 10.65
CA LYS A 87 -8.58 4.32 11.83
C LYS A 87 -8.71 5.55 12.73
N PHE A 88 -9.20 5.36 13.95
CA PHE A 88 -9.41 6.42 14.93
C PHE A 88 -8.18 6.65 15.82
N GLY A 89 -7.00 6.81 15.21
CA GLY A 89 -5.75 7.01 15.92
C GLY A 89 -5.23 5.75 16.63
N PHE A 90 -4.46 5.95 17.69
CA PHE A 90 -3.90 4.88 18.52
C PHE A 90 -4.54 4.87 19.89
N ARG A 91 -4.70 3.67 20.45
CA ARG A 91 -5.11 3.45 21.83
C ARG A 91 -4.11 2.52 22.50
N PHE A 92 -3.56 2.97 23.61
CA PHE A 92 -2.56 2.28 24.40
C PHE A 92 -3.16 1.92 25.75
N PHE A 93 -2.90 0.69 26.20
CA PHE A 93 -3.24 0.22 27.54
C PHE A 93 -1.93 -0.09 28.27
N PHE A 94 -1.73 0.52 29.43
CA PHE A 94 -0.54 0.30 30.25
C PHE A 94 -0.90 -0.66 31.36
N ASN A 95 -0.46 -1.92 31.28
CA ASN A 95 -0.93 -2.94 32.23
C ASN A 95 -0.03 -3.18 33.44
N ASP A 96 1.26 -2.80 33.41
CA ASP A 96 2.26 -3.09 34.45
C ASP A 96 2.16 -4.53 35.04
N GLY A 97 1.92 -5.52 34.17
CA GLY A 97 1.76 -6.93 34.56
C GLY A 97 0.35 -7.35 35.00
N ALA A 98 -0.66 -6.47 34.94
CA ALA A 98 -2.04 -6.80 35.22
C ALA A 98 -2.69 -7.62 34.09
N ASP A 99 -3.45 -8.65 34.48
CA ASP A 99 -4.15 -9.55 33.55
C ASP A 99 -5.46 -8.94 32.99
N ASN A 100 -6.00 -7.92 33.67
CA ASN A 100 -7.28 -7.31 33.29
C ASN A 100 -7.09 -5.95 32.60
N LEU A 101 -7.18 -5.94 31.26
CA LEU A 101 -7.11 -4.73 30.44
C LEU A 101 -8.13 -3.66 30.81
N ALA A 102 -9.31 -4.03 31.32
CA ALA A 102 -10.36 -3.08 31.67
C ALA A 102 -10.01 -2.18 32.87
N LEU A 103 -8.99 -2.56 33.65
CA LEU A 103 -8.51 -1.81 34.81
C LEU A 103 -7.21 -1.05 34.51
N CYS A 104 -6.65 -1.21 33.31
CA CYS A 104 -5.39 -0.60 32.94
C CYS A 104 -5.59 0.89 32.61
N PRO A 105 -4.67 1.77 33.06
CA PRO A 105 -4.58 3.12 32.51
C PRO A 105 -4.57 3.10 30.98
N GLU A 106 -5.43 3.93 30.39
CA GLU A 106 -5.62 4.00 28.96
C GLU A 106 -5.21 5.38 28.43
N LEU A 107 -4.50 5.40 27.31
CA LEU A 107 -4.25 6.59 26.52
C LEU A 107 -4.74 6.39 25.09
N GLY A 108 -5.75 7.15 24.70
CA GLY A 108 -6.28 7.14 23.35
C GLY A 108 -7.48 8.05 23.20
N PRO A 109 -7.92 8.29 21.96
CA PRO A 109 -9.09 9.11 21.70
C PRO A 109 -10.38 8.33 22.05
N SER A 110 -11.26 8.93 22.85
CA SER A 110 -12.59 8.40 23.14
C SER A 110 -13.64 8.77 22.08
N GLN A 111 -13.30 9.70 21.18
CA GLN A 111 -14.16 10.21 20.12
C GLN A 111 -13.35 10.41 18.85
N TYR A 112 -14.04 10.57 17.73
CA TYR A 112 -13.42 10.94 16.47
C TYR A 112 -12.64 12.26 16.63
N LEU A 113 -11.34 12.23 16.37
CA LEU A 113 -10.53 13.44 16.26
C LEU A 113 -10.56 13.88 14.80
N SER A 114 -11.25 14.99 14.52
CA SER A 114 -11.14 15.64 13.22
C SER A 114 -9.74 16.24 13.09
N VAL A 115 -8.96 15.72 12.15
CA VAL A 115 -7.73 16.35 11.69
C VAL A 115 -8.05 17.28 10.50
N PRO A 116 -7.41 18.46 10.40
CA PRO A 116 -7.66 19.43 9.33
C PRO A 116 -7.42 18.88 7.92
#